data_AF-A0A502CF15-F1
#
_entry.id   AF-A0A502CF15-F1
#
_cell.length_a   1.000
_cell.length_b   1.000
_cell.length_c   1.000
_cell.angle_alpha   90.00
_cell.angle_beta   90.00
_cell.angle_gamma   90.00
#
_symmetry.space_group_name_H-M   'P 1'
#
loop_
_entity.id
_entity.type
_entity.pdbx_description
1 polymer ?
#
loop_
_entity_poly.entity_id
_entity_poly.type
_entity_poly.pdbx_seq_one_letter_code
_entity_poly.pdbx_strand_id
1 'polypeptide(L)'
;MTPNHHLDDATVLSYSAGALPAALAVVASAHLERCAACRTRLLDADQIGGVLLQQQRVDTPAEDARAAMLVLLDAEPAVEPPAPPADIVEEHDPDRLPSALHPWFGNSMRALRWRRVAPGVQRILASGIGGGDLMLLRIAPGSKLPLHSHGGNELTMILDGAYDDMLGHFGPGDVADLDGETNHQPVTSPGVPCICVAATDAPLVFSGWVARTLQPLFGF
;
A
#
# COMPACT_ATOMS: atom_id res chain seq x y z
N MET A 1 10.07 2.09 13.71
CA MET A 1 9.16 3.08 14.33
C MET A 1 7.76 2.50 14.35
N THR A 2 6.95 2.80 15.37
CA THR A 2 5.55 2.36 15.49
C THR A 2 4.62 3.39 14.86
N PRO A 3 3.79 3.04 13.86
CA PRO A 3 2.79 3.94 13.30
C PRO A 3 1.77 4.40 14.35
N ASN A 4 1.30 5.64 14.24
CA ASN A 4 0.18 6.21 14.99
C ASN A 4 -1.12 6.22 14.18
N HIS A 5 -1.03 6.19 12.85
CA HIS A 5 -2.19 6.08 11.96
C HIS A 5 -2.23 4.69 11.32
N HIS A 6 -3.43 4.11 11.26
CA HIS A 6 -3.66 2.71 10.97
C HIS A 6 -4.69 2.55 9.85
N LEU A 7 -4.70 1.37 9.23
CA LEU A 7 -5.75 0.99 8.29
C LEU A 7 -7.10 0.96 9.01
N ASP A 8 -8.16 1.32 8.30
CA ASP A 8 -9.53 1.14 8.76
C ASP A 8 -9.86 -0.36 8.87
N ASP A 9 -10.75 -0.71 9.78
CA ASP A 9 -11.13 -2.11 10.01
C ASP A 9 -11.79 -2.73 8.75
N ALA A 10 -12.52 -1.93 7.95
CA ALA A 10 -13.09 -2.38 6.68
C ALA A 10 -12.00 -2.70 5.65
N THR A 11 -10.92 -1.91 5.62
CA THR A 11 -9.76 -2.17 4.75
C THR A 11 -9.01 -3.42 5.19
N VAL A 12 -8.78 -3.61 6.49
CA VAL A 12 -8.15 -4.83 7.04
C VAL A 12 -8.97 -6.08 6.69
N LEU A 13 -10.29 -6.02 6.88
CA LEU A 13 -11.17 -7.14 6.56
C LEU A 13 -11.19 -7.44 5.05
N SER A 14 -11.23 -6.40 4.21
CA SER A 14 -11.17 -6.55 2.75
C SER A 14 -9.85 -7.14 2.28
N TYR A 15 -8.74 -6.76 2.92
CA TYR A 15 -7.42 -7.34 2.67
C TYR A 15 -7.38 -8.82 3.06
N SER A 16 -7.84 -9.18 4.26
CA SER A 16 -7.94 -10.56 4.75
C SER A 16 -8.77 -11.44 3.82
N ALA A 17 -9.92 -10.93 3.35
CA ALA A 17 -10.80 -11.63 2.43
C ALA A 17 -10.27 -11.76 0.99
N GLY A 18 -9.13 -11.12 0.66
CA GLY A 18 -8.60 -11.06 -0.70
C GLY A 18 -9.47 -10.24 -1.66
N ALA A 19 -10.33 -9.37 -1.13
CA ALA A 19 -11.29 -8.57 -1.90
C ALA A 19 -10.79 -7.13 -2.17
N LEU A 20 -9.76 -6.68 -1.44
CA LEU A 20 -9.19 -5.35 -1.62
C LEU A 20 -8.54 -5.23 -3.02
N PRO A 21 -8.80 -4.15 -3.79
CA PRO A 21 -8.18 -3.93 -5.09
C PRO A 21 -6.65 -4.01 -5.03
N ALA A 22 -6.03 -4.59 -6.06
CA ALA A 22 -4.61 -4.97 -5.99
C ALA A 22 -3.68 -3.78 -5.71
N ALA A 23 -3.96 -2.59 -6.24
CA ALA A 23 -3.21 -1.37 -5.94
C ALA A 23 -3.24 -1.00 -4.46
N LEU A 24 -4.43 -1.01 -3.85
CA LEU A 24 -4.62 -0.74 -2.42
C LEU A 24 -3.99 -1.85 -1.56
N ALA A 25 -4.12 -3.12 -1.98
CA ALA A 25 -3.52 -4.26 -1.29
C ALA A 25 -1.99 -4.16 -1.18
N VAL A 26 -1.31 -3.58 -2.18
CA VAL A 26 0.14 -3.35 -2.12
C VAL A 26 0.50 -2.35 -1.02
N VAL A 27 -0.25 -1.25 -0.89
CA VAL A 27 -0.02 -0.24 0.18
C VAL A 27 -0.37 -0.81 1.56
N ALA A 28 -1.48 -1.52 1.67
CA ALA A 28 -1.88 -2.20 2.91
C ALA A 28 -0.79 -3.21 3.36
N SER A 29 -0.27 -4.01 2.42
CA SER A 29 0.82 -4.96 2.67
C SER A 29 2.10 -4.26 3.15
N ALA A 30 2.49 -3.17 2.49
CA ALA A 30 3.64 -2.36 2.92
C ALA A 30 3.47 -1.77 4.33
N HIS A 31 2.26 -1.36 4.71
CA HIS A 31 1.97 -0.89 6.07
C HIS A 31 1.98 -2.04 7.09
N LEU A 32 1.45 -3.21 6.74
CA LEU A 32 1.45 -4.40 7.59
C LEU A 32 2.86 -4.90 7.92
N GLU A 33 3.86 -4.67 7.07
CA GLU A 33 5.27 -4.93 7.39
C GLU A 33 5.75 -4.10 8.60
N ARG A 34 5.22 -2.88 8.77
CA ARG A 34 5.68 -1.91 9.78
C ARG A 34 4.74 -1.77 10.99
N CYS A 35 3.48 -2.20 10.87
CA CYS A 35 2.46 -1.96 11.89
C CYS A 35 2.02 -3.25 12.62
N ALA A 36 2.50 -3.46 13.84
CA ALA A 36 2.11 -4.60 14.67
C ALA A 36 0.63 -4.58 15.07
N ALA A 37 0.03 -3.39 15.26
CA ALA A 37 -1.38 -3.24 15.58
C ALA A 37 -2.26 -3.74 14.44
N CYS A 38 -2.00 -3.30 13.20
CA CYS A 38 -2.73 -3.78 12.02
C CYS A 38 -2.51 -5.27 11.75
N ARG A 39 -1.31 -5.82 12.02
CA ARG A 39 -1.09 -7.28 11.94
C ARG A 39 -1.95 -8.05 12.94
N THR A 40 -2.14 -7.52 14.14
CA THR A 40 -3.02 -8.15 15.15
C THR A 40 -4.47 -8.16 14.66
N ARG A 41 -4.96 -7.03 14.13
CA ARG A 41 -6.32 -6.94 13.55
C ARG A 41 -6.49 -7.85 12.33
N LEU A 42 -5.45 -8.00 11.51
CA LEU A 42 -5.46 -8.92 10.37
C LEU A 42 -5.60 -10.37 10.83
N LEU A 43 -4.87 -10.77 11.88
CA LEU A 43 -5.01 -12.12 12.45
C LEU A 43 -6.43 -12.37 12.97
N ASP A 44 -7.06 -11.38 13.60
CA ASP A 44 -8.45 -11.48 14.05
C ASP A 44 -9.41 -11.63 12.86
N ALA A 45 -9.19 -10.91 11.76
CA ALA A 45 -9.96 -11.06 10.52
C ALA A 45 -9.75 -12.45 9.87
N ASP A 46 -8.51 -12.94 9.80
CA ASP A 46 -8.19 -14.27 9.27
C ASP A 46 -8.85 -15.39 10.07
N GLN A 47 -8.98 -15.23 11.40
CA GLN A 47 -9.69 -16.18 12.25
C GLN A 47 -11.18 -16.29 11.88
N ILE A 48 -11.83 -15.18 11.52
CA ILE A 48 -13.21 -15.20 11.01
C ILE A 48 -13.26 -16.05 9.73
N GLY A 49 -12.34 -15.83 8.79
CA GLY A 49 -12.21 -16.62 7.57
C GLY A 49 -12.00 -18.11 7.86
N GLY A 50 -11.17 -18.45 8.85
CA GLY A 50 -10.95 -19.82 9.30
C GLY A 50 -12.20 -20.51 9.81
N VAL A 51 -13.02 -19.81 10.61
CA VAL A 51 -14.32 -20.34 11.08
C VAL A 51 -15.29 -20.54 9.91
N LEU A 52 -15.37 -19.60 8.97
CA LEU A 52 -16.21 -19.72 7.79
C LEU A 52 -15.79 -20.90 6.89
N LEU A 53 -14.49 -21.12 6.73
CA LEU A 53 -13.95 -22.25 5.97
C LEU A 53 -14.32 -23.60 6.62
N GLN A 54 -14.25 -23.71 7.95
CA GLN A 54 -14.62 -24.93 8.68
C GLN A 54 -16.12 -25.27 8.56
N GLN A 55 -16.96 -24.28 8.32
CA GLN A 55 -18.41 -24.47 8.15
C GLN A 55 -18.79 -24.82 6.70
N GLN A 56 -17.87 -24.71 5.75
CA GLN A 56 -18.15 -25.06 4.37
C GLN A 56 -18.33 -26.56 4.21
N ARG A 57 -19.39 -26.94 3.50
CA ARG A 57 -19.56 -28.30 2.99
C ARG A 57 -18.79 -28.38 1.68
N VAL A 58 -17.60 -28.96 1.74
CA VAL A 58 -16.78 -29.24 0.56
C VAL A 58 -17.08 -30.64 0.04
N ASP A 59 -17.06 -30.78 -1.28
CA ASP A 59 -17.12 -32.09 -1.91
C ASP A 59 -15.86 -32.89 -1.56
N THR A 60 -16.00 -34.22 -1.58
CA THR A 60 -14.85 -35.09 -1.34
C THR A 60 -13.86 -34.91 -2.49
N PRO A 61 -12.57 -34.65 -2.23
CA PRO A 61 -11.55 -34.64 -3.27
C PRO A 61 -11.50 -35.98 -4.03
N ALA A 62 -10.91 -35.98 -5.22
CA ALA A 62 -10.63 -37.23 -5.94
C ALA A 62 -9.80 -38.19 -5.06
N GLU A 63 -10.04 -39.50 -5.17
CA GLU A 63 -9.40 -40.52 -4.31
C GLU A 63 -7.87 -40.48 -4.37
N ASP A 64 -7.32 -40.11 -5.53
CA ASP A 64 -5.89 -40.01 -5.80
C ASP A 64 -5.30 -38.64 -5.47
N ALA A 65 -6.11 -37.64 -5.08
CA ALA A 65 -5.65 -36.26 -4.85
C ALA A 65 -4.53 -36.18 -3.81
N ARG A 66 -4.61 -36.98 -2.73
CA ARG A 66 -3.56 -37.06 -1.72
C ARG A 66 -2.25 -37.64 -2.29
N ALA A 67 -2.35 -38.70 -3.09
CA ALA A 67 -1.17 -39.33 -3.69
C ALA A 67 -0.51 -38.40 -4.72
N ALA A 68 -1.31 -37.74 -5.56
CA ALA A 68 -0.85 -36.74 -6.51
C ALA A 68 -0.14 -35.56 -5.81
N MET A 69 -0.69 -35.06 -4.70
CA MET A 69 -0.05 -34.02 -3.88
C MET A 69 1.31 -34.46 -3.32
N LEU A 70 1.41 -35.70 -2.80
CA LEU A 70 2.67 -36.22 -2.26
C LEU A 70 3.74 -36.35 -3.34
N VAL A 71 3.37 -36.79 -4.55
CA VAL A 71 4.30 -36.83 -5.71
C VAL A 71 4.84 -35.44 -6.04
N LEU A 72 4.01 -34.39 -5.95
CA LEU A 72 4.46 -33.01 -6.16
C LEU A 72 5.41 -32.51 -5.06
N LEU A 73 5.24 -32.96 -3.82
CA LEU A 73 6.13 -32.60 -2.70
C LEU A 73 7.47 -33.33 -2.77
N ASP A 74 7.48 -34.58 -3.22
CA ASP A 74 8.69 -35.39 -3.41
C ASP A 74 9.47 -35.00 -4.67
N ALA A 75 8.84 -34.30 -5.61
CA ALA A 75 9.51 -33.72 -6.77
C ALA A 75 10.46 -32.62 -6.28
N GLU A 76 11.78 -32.87 -6.31
CA GLU A 76 12.77 -31.82 -6.06
C GLU A 76 12.52 -30.68 -7.05
N PRO A 77 12.12 -29.49 -6.58
CA PRO A 77 11.96 -28.37 -7.48
C PRO A 77 13.35 -27.96 -7.96
N ALA A 78 13.53 -27.82 -9.27
CA ALA A 78 14.65 -27.08 -9.84
C ALA A 78 14.42 -25.57 -9.56
N VAL A 79 14.45 -25.18 -8.29
CA VAL A 79 14.15 -23.83 -7.85
C VAL A 79 15.34 -23.30 -7.05
N GLU A 80 15.76 -22.12 -7.49
CA GLU A 80 16.69 -21.22 -6.82
C GLU A 80 16.37 -21.19 -5.31
N PRO A 81 17.37 -21.23 -4.42
CA PRO A 81 17.13 -21.31 -2.99
C PRO A 81 16.09 -20.27 -2.57
N PRO A 82 15.08 -20.65 -1.76
CA PRO A 82 14.02 -19.73 -1.37
C PRO A 82 14.67 -18.47 -0.84
N ALA A 83 14.20 -17.31 -1.30
CA ALA A 83 14.58 -16.05 -0.69
C ALA A 83 14.42 -16.21 0.82
N PRO A 84 15.43 -15.85 1.62
CA PRO A 84 15.32 -15.97 3.07
C PRO A 84 13.99 -15.35 3.49
N PRO A 85 13.27 -15.95 4.46
CA PRO A 85 12.03 -15.36 4.98
C PRO A 85 12.32 -13.89 5.20
N ALA A 86 11.47 -13.01 4.64
CA ALA A 86 11.70 -11.59 4.76
C ALA A 86 11.87 -11.32 6.25
N ASP A 87 13.12 -11.07 6.66
CA ASP A 87 13.41 -10.75 8.04
C ASP A 87 12.40 -9.69 8.40
N ILE A 88 11.70 -9.87 9.51
CA ILE A 88 10.94 -8.79 10.11
C ILE A 88 12.02 -7.74 10.36
N VAL A 89 12.19 -6.80 9.43
CA VAL A 89 13.48 -6.12 9.21
C VAL A 89 13.85 -5.41 10.52
N GLU A 90 14.70 -6.04 11.34
CA GLU A 90 15.11 -5.49 12.62
C GLU A 90 16.09 -4.32 12.40
N GLU A 91 16.82 -4.32 11.26
CA GLU A 91 17.65 -3.21 10.82
C GLU A 91 16.93 -2.34 9.80
N HIS A 92 16.39 -1.21 10.27
CA HIS A 92 15.76 -0.18 9.46
C HIS A 92 16.79 0.46 8.50
N ASP A 93 17.07 -0.19 7.38
CA ASP A 93 17.83 0.42 6.28
C ASP A 93 16.95 1.51 5.63
N PRO A 94 17.29 2.80 5.78
CA PRO A 94 16.50 3.89 5.22
C PRO A 94 16.49 3.88 3.68
N ASP A 95 17.40 3.15 3.04
CA ASP A 95 17.38 2.97 1.59
C ASP A 95 16.45 1.85 1.15
N ARG A 96 16.08 0.89 2.02
CA ARG A 96 15.30 -0.28 1.61
C ARG A 96 13.80 0.01 1.62
N LEU A 97 13.16 -0.19 0.47
CA LEU A 97 11.69 -0.12 0.35
C LEU A 97 11.03 -1.33 1.04
N PRO A 98 9.78 -1.20 1.53
CA PRO A 98 8.98 -2.34 1.95
C PRO A 98 8.92 -3.42 0.86
N SER A 99 8.90 -4.69 1.26
CA SER A 99 8.97 -5.83 0.34
C SER A 99 7.81 -5.87 -0.65
N ALA A 100 6.61 -5.49 -0.21
CA ALA A 100 5.42 -5.37 -1.05
C ALA A 100 5.60 -4.40 -2.24
N LEU A 101 6.52 -3.43 -2.14
CA LEU A 101 6.79 -2.44 -3.17
C LEU A 101 7.83 -2.92 -4.20
N HIS A 102 8.61 -3.96 -3.89
CA HIS A 102 9.73 -4.41 -4.72
C HIS A 102 9.35 -4.77 -6.16
N PRO A 103 8.24 -5.51 -6.41
CA PRO A 103 7.84 -5.85 -7.78
C PRO A 103 7.55 -4.63 -8.66
N TRP A 104 7.22 -3.49 -8.06
CA TRP A 104 6.74 -2.30 -8.77
C TRP A 104 7.80 -1.21 -8.91
N PHE A 105 8.65 -1.06 -7.90
CA PHE A 105 9.59 0.06 -7.80
C PHE A 105 11.05 -0.36 -7.58
N GLY A 106 11.31 -1.67 -7.41
CA GLY A 106 12.60 -2.18 -6.96
C GLY A 106 12.76 -2.08 -5.44
N ASN A 107 13.95 -2.39 -4.94
CA ASN A 107 14.21 -2.53 -3.50
C ASN A 107 14.87 -1.31 -2.83
N SER A 108 15.38 -0.34 -3.61
CA SER A 108 16.19 0.77 -3.12
C SER A 108 15.57 2.13 -3.44
N MET A 109 15.45 2.97 -2.41
CA MET A 109 14.96 4.35 -2.46
C MET A 109 15.88 5.23 -3.32
N ARG A 110 17.21 5.05 -3.22
CA ARG A 110 18.21 5.79 -4.01
C ARG A 110 18.20 5.40 -5.49
N ALA A 111 17.76 4.19 -5.83
CA ALA A 111 17.68 3.74 -7.21
C ALA A 111 16.46 4.30 -7.98
N LEU A 112 15.52 4.94 -7.26
CA LEU A 112 14.29 5.48 -7.83
C LEU A 112 14.52 6.59 -8.84
N ARG A 113 13.89 6.47 -10.01
CA ARG A 113 13.99 7.42 -11.13
C ARG A 113 12.78 8.35 -11.17
N TRP A 114 12.82 9.38 -10.34
CA TRP A 114 11.76 10.37 -10.18
C TRP A 114 11.46 11.17 -11.46
N ARG A 115 10.17 11.34 -11.78
CA ARG A 115 9.70 12.25 -12.84
C ARG A 115 9.01 13.45 -12.22
N ARG A 116 9.40 14.67 -12.58
CA ARG A 116 8.73 15.88 -12.09
C ARG A 116 7.36 16.02 -12.77
N VAL A 117 6.32 16.25 -11.98
CA VAL A 117 4.94 16.47 -12.48
C VAL A 117 4.44 17.89 -12.20
N ALA A 118 4.96 18.54 -11.16
CA ALA A 118 4.66 19.94 -10.84
C ALA A 118 5.82 20.56 -10.02
N PRO A 119 5.82 21.88 -9.79
CA PRO A 119 6.75 22.50 -8.85
C PRO A 119 6.66 21.83 -7.48
N GLY A 120 7.79 21.32 -6.99
CA GLY A 120 7.86 20.64 -5.69
C GLY A 120 7.29 19.21 -5.66
N VAL A 121 6.74 18.68 -6.76
CA VAL A 121 6.16 17.33 -6.79
C VAL A 121 6.80 16.46 -7.87
N GLN A 122 7.29 15.30 -7.46
CA GLN A 122 7.81 14.26 -8.34
C GLN A 122 7.06 12.96 -8.11
N ARG A 123 7.00 12.12 -9.14
CA ARG A 123 6.22 10.89 -9.17
C ARG A 123 6.93 9.75 -9.88
N ILE A 124 6.63 8.53 -9.47
CA ILE A 124 6.86 7.29 -10.22
C ILE A 124 5.55 6.51 -10.22
N LEU A 125 5.12 6.01 -11.38
CA LEU A 125 3.91 5.19 -11.53
C LEU A 125 4.30 3.73 -11.71
N ALA A 126 3.62 2.83 -11.00
CA ALA A 126 3.73 1.40 -11.24
C ALA A 126 3.09 1.05 -12.59
N SER A 127 3.67 0.06 -13.29
CA SER A 127 3.13 -0.43 -14.57
C SER A 127 2.51 -1.81 -14.40
N GLY A 128 1.33 -2.02 -14.99
CA GLY A 128 0.71 -3.35 -15.09
C GLY A 128 -0.02 -3.82 -13.82
N ILE A 129 -0.24 -2.93 -12.85
CA ILE A 129 -1.10 -3.22 -11.71
C ILE A 129 -2.57 -3.10 -12.11
N GLY A 130 -3.41 -4.02 -11.63
CA GLY A 130 -4.86 -3.98 -11.85
C GLY A 130 -5.60 -3.34 -10.69
N GLY A 131 -6.86 -2.96 -10.92
CA GLY A 131 -7.77 -2.50 -9.87
C GLY A 131 -7.46 -1.12 -9.28
N GLY A 132 -6.66 -0.29 -9.97
CA GLY A 132 -6.34 1.06 -9.54
C GLY A 132 -4.98 1.53 -10.00
N ASP A 133 -4.57 2.70 -9.54
CA ASP A 133 -3.24 3.26 -9.72
C ASP A 133 -2.39 3.05 -8.47
N LEU A 134 -1.09 2.79 -8.66
CA LEU A 134 -0.10 2.72 -7.59
C LEU A 134 1.07 3.62 -7.97
N MET A 135 1.48 4.47 -7.04
CA MET A 135 2.47 5.51 -7.32
C MET A 135 3.35 5.81 -6.10
N LEU A 136 4.59 6.20 -6.36
CA LEU A 136 5.43 6.89 -5.39
C LEU A 136 5.35 8.39 -5.64
N LEU A 137 5.21 9.16 -4.57
CA LEU A 137 5.27 10.62 -4.58
C LEU A 137 6.45 11.09 -3.76
N ARG A 138 7.14 12.12 -4.27
CA ARG A 138 8.14 12.88 -3.54
C ARG A 138 7.75 14.34 -3.59
N ILE A 139 7.43 14.88 -2.41
CA ILE A 139 6.90 16.22 -2.25
C ILE A 139 7.91 17.05 -1.46
N ALA A 140 8.29 18.21 -2.00
CA ALA A 140 9.30 19.08 -1.40
C ALA A 140 8.84 19.61 -0.03
N PRO A 141 9.75 19.93 0.91
CA PRO A 141 9.38 20.41 2.23
C PRO A 141 8.54 21.70 2.19
N GLY A 142 7.55 21.82 3.08
CA GLY A 142 6.66 22.99 3.15
C GLY A 142 5.73 23.15 1.95
N SER A 143 5.59 22.13 1.09
CA SER A 143 4.70 22.18 -0.06
C SER A 143 3.29 21.84 0.38
N LYS A 144 2.33 22.56 -0.19
CA LYS A 144 0.91 22.39 0.06
C LYS A 144 0.26 21.80 -1.20
N LEU A 145 -0.29 20.60 -1.08
CA LEU A 145 -1.05 20.02 -2.18
C LEU A 145 -2.38 20.78 -2.37
N PRO A 146 -2.94 20.82 -3.59
CA PRO A 146 -4.29 21.33 -3.80
C PRO A 146 -5.32 20.55 -2.97
N LEU A 147 -6.41 21.21 -2.55
CA LEU A 147 -7.51 20.53 -1.88
C LEU A 147 -8.18 19.55 -2.86
N HIS A 148 -8.27 18.28 -2.49
CA HIS A 148 -8.82 17.23 -3.34
C HIS A 148 -9.61 16.21 -2.55
N SER A 149 -10.45 15.46 -3.26
CA SER A 149 -11.02 14.20 -2.83
C SER A 149 -10.75 13.15 -3.90
N HIS A 150 -11.26 11.94 -3.70
CA HIS A 150 -11.03 10.80 -4.57
C HIS A 150 -12.35 10.30 -5.14
N GLY A 151 -12.32 9.67 -6.32
CA GLY A 151 -13.52 9.04 -6.90
C GLY A 151 -13.94 7.75 -6.20
N GLY A 152 -13.11 7.29 -5.25
CA GLY A 152 -13.19 6.02 -4.54
C GLY A 152 -12.22 6.06 -3.36
N ASN A 153 -11.60 4.93 -3.02
CA ASN A 153 -10.69 4.83 -1.88
C ASN A 153 -9.26 5.23 -2.25
N GLU A 154 -8.55 5.80 -1.29
CA GLU A 154 -7.12 6.10 -1.33
C GLU A 154 -6.43 5.51 -0.11
N LEU A 155 -5.32 4.81 -0.34
CA LEU A 155 -4.34 4.52 0.70
C LEU A 155 -3.04 5.27 0.42
N THR A 156 -2.61 6.11 1.36
CA THR A 156 -1.32 6.80 1.30
C THR A 156 -0.47 6.49 2.53
N MET A 157 0.66 5.82 2.34
CA MET A 157 1.60 5.46 3.41
C MET A 157 2.89 6.27 3.30
N ILE A 158 3.34 6.84 4.41
CA ILE A 158 4.61 7.58 4.48
C ILE A 158 5.79 6.62 4.56
N LEU A 159 6.76 6.81 3.67
CA LEU A 159 8.02 6.05 3.65
C LEU A 159 9.15 6.82 4.33
N ASP A 160 9.23 8.13 4.09
CA ASP A 160 10.22 9.06 4.66
C ASP A 160 9.64 10.49 4.76
N GLY A 161 10.15 11.29 5.70
CA GLY A 161 9.61 12.60 6.02
C GLY A 161 8.24 12.54 6.68
N ALA A 162 7.42 13.59 6.49
CA ALA A 162 6.08 13.67 7.06
C ALA A 162 5.23 14.73 6.35
N TYR A 163 3.91 14.64 6.52
CA TYR A 163 2.99 15.74 6.24
C TYR A 163 1.97 15.91 7.37
N ASP A 164 1.41 17.10 7.43
CA ASP A 164 0.29 17.47 8.29
C ASP A 164 -0.95 17.72 7.43
N ASP A 165 -2.10 17.26 7.89
CA ASP A 165 -3.40 17.51 7.26
C ASP A 165 -4.48 17.68 8.34
N MET A 166 -5.73 17.96 7.95
CA MET A 166 -6.89 18.08 8.84
C MET A 166 -7.11 16.83 9.71
N LEU A 167 -6.63 15.67 9.26
CA LEU A 167 -6.73 14.39 9.95
C LEU A 167 -5.62 14.16 10.99
N GLY A 168 -4.55 14.95 10.96
CA GLY A 168 -3.43 14.84 11.89
C GLY A 168 -2.06 14.90 11.22
N HIS A 169 -1.05 14.46 11.98
CA HIS A 169 0.35 14.41 11.56
C HIS A 169 0.72 13.00 11.11
N PHE A 170 1.12 12.82 9.85
CA PHE A 170 1.48 11.53 9.27
C PHE A 170 3.01 11.44 9.11
N GLY A 171 3.63 10.55 9.89
CA GLY A 171 5.07 10.27 9.84
C GLY A 171 5.40 8.88 9.25
N PRO A 172 6.68 8.48 9.18
CA PRO A 172 7.08 7.25 8.52
C PRO A 172 6.38 6.00 9.09
N GLY A 173 5.72 5.24 8.21
CA GLY A 173 4.93 4.06 8.55
C GLY A 173 3.44 4.34 8.77
N ASP A 174 3.04 5.59 9.02
CA ASP A 174 1.64 5.99 9.07
C ASP A 174 0.96 5.80 7.72
N VAL A 175 -0.33 5.46 7.76
CA VAL A 175 -1.19 5.34 6.59
C VAL A 175 -2.41 6.23 6.75
N ALA A 176 -2.71 7.02 5.71
CA ALA A 176 -3.99 7.65 5.52
C ALA A 176 -4.87 6.70 4.69
N ASP A 177 -6.02 6.33 5.24
CA ASP A 177 -7.01 5.44 4.64
C ASP A 177 -8.30 6.24 4.45
N LEU A 178 -8.53 6.69 3.21
CA LEU A 178 -9.49 7.74 2.90
C LEU A 178 -10.49 7.26 1.85
N ASP A 179 -11.74 7.67 2.02
CA ASP A 179 -12.80 7.47 1.05
C ASP A 179 -12.98 8.68 0.13
N GLY A 180 -13.90 8.56 -0.83
CA GLY A 180 -14.16 9.62 -1.80
C GLY A 180 -14.89 10.85 -1.25
N GLU A 181 -15.45 10.76 -0.04
CA GLU A 181 -16.14 11.87 0.63
C GLU A 181 -15.17 12.77 1.40
N THR A 182 -13.98 12.24 1.70
CA THR A 182 -12.96 12.96 2.44
C THR A 182 -12.24 13.96 1.55
N ASN A 183 -12.34 15.24 1.92
CA ASN A 183 -11.53 16.31 1.33
C ASN A 183 -10.32 16.58 2.22
N HIS A 184 -9.13 16.58 1.62
CA HIS A 184 -7.90 16.81 2.36
C HIS A 184 -6.89 17.69 1.62
N GLN A 185 -5.97 18.28 2.41
CA GLN A 185 -4.98 19.21 1.90
C GLN A 185 -3.63 19.02 2.60
N PRO A 186 -2.88 17.95 2.24
CA PRO A 186 -1.58 17.67 2.84
C PRO A 186 -0.59 18.83 2.70
N VAL A 187 0.06 19.16 3.81
CA VAL A 187 1.17 20.13 3.89
C VAL A 187 2.39 19.39 4.40
N THR A 188 3.44 19.27 3.59
CA THR A 188 4.65 18.57 4.02
C THR A 188 5.39 19.35 5.10
N SER A 189 5.89 18.63 6.11
CA SER A 189 6.63 19.26 7.20
C SER A 189 7.92 19.93 6.70
N PRO A 190 8.44 20.96 7.38
CA PRO A 190 9.69 21.62 6.98
C PRO A 190 10.91 20.69 7.04
N GLY A 191 11.95 21.02 6.26
CA GLY A 191 13.27 20.38 6.34
C GLY A 191 13.51 19.28 5.32
N VAL A 192 12.81 18.15 5.42
CA VAL A 192 13.00 16.98 4.55
C VAL A 192 11.81 16.77 3.61
N PRO A 193 12.03 16.27 2.37
CA PRO A 193 10.92 15.94 1.48
C PRO A 193 10.08 14.80 2.09
N CYS A 194 8.77 14.86 1.88
CA CYS A 194 7.89 13.74 2.19
C CYS A 194 7.90 12.76 1.02
N ILE A 195 8.22 11.51 1.28
CA ILE A 195 8.14 10.41 0.32
C ILE A 195 7.06 9.47 0.80
N CYS A 196 6.05 9.22 -0.04
CA CYS A 196 4.97 8.29 0.25
C CYS A 196 4.70 7.37 -0.95
N VAL A 197 4.11 6.22 -0.64
CA VAL A 197 3.43 5.39 -1.63
C VAL A 197 1.93 5.64 -1.50
N ALA A 198 1.27 5.85 -2.64
CA ALA A 198 -0.15 6.09 -2.71
C ALA A 198 -0.79 5.11 -3.70
N ALA A 199 -2.00 4.67 -3.40
CA ALA A 199 -2.83 3.90 -4.30
C ALA A 199 -4.27 4.41 -4.28
N THR A 200 -4.91 4.42 -5.44
CA THR A 200 -6.31 4.83 -5.61
C THR A 200 -7.04 3.82 -6.48
N ASP A 201 -8.28 3.48 -6.15
CA ASP A 201 -9.11 2.58 -6.97
C ASP A 201 -9.94 3.32 -8.03
N ALA A 202 -9.96 4.66 -7.95
CA ALA A 202 -10.62 5.55 -8.89
C ALA A 202 -9.81 6.85 -9.07
N PRO A 203 -10.05 7.61 -10.16
CA PRO A 203 -9.41 8.91 -10.40
C PRO A 203 -9.51 9.91 -9.26
N LEU A 204 -8.47 10.74 -9.14
CA LEU A 204 -8.45 11.95 -8.30
C LEU A 204 -9.56 12.93 -8.71
N VAL A 205 -10.25 13.53 -7.74
CA VAL A 205 -11.27 14.56 -7.95
C VAL A 205 -10.84 15.85 -7.25
N PHE A 206 -10.24 16.77 -7.99
CA PHE A 206 -9.83 18.07 -7.45
C PHE A 206 -11.01 19.00 -7.20
N SER A 207 -11.01 19.68 -6.04
CA SER A 207 -11.99 20.70 -5.71
C SER A 207 -11.61 22.06 -6.36
N GLY A 208 -12.55 22.67 -7.08
CA GLY A 208 -12.36 23.98 -7.71
C GLY A 208 -11.83 23.94 -9.15
N TRP A 209 -12.26 24.91 -9.96
CA TRP A 209 -12.03 24.94 -11.41
C TRP A 209 -10.55 25.01 -11.82
N VAL A 210 -9.70 25.72 -11.07
CA VAL A 210 -8.25 25.80 -11.34
C VAL A 210 -7.57 24.46 -11.02
N ALA A 211 -7.90 23.83 -9.90
CA ALA A 211 -7.31 22.55 -9.53
C ALA A 211 -7.75 21.41 -10.49
N ARG A 212 -8.98 21.46 -11.03
CA ARG A 212 -9.42 20.55 -12.10
C ARG A 212 -8.61 20.68 -13.40
N THR A 213 -8.02 21.84 -13.70
CA THR A 213 -7.14 21.95 -14.88
C THR A 213 -5.78 21.27 -14.69
N LEU A 214 -5.38 20.99 -13.44
CA LEU A 214 -4.18 20.22 -13.11
C LEU A 214 -4.45 18.70 -13.13
N GLN A 215 -5.70 18.28 -13.31
CA GLN A 215 -6.10 16.88 -13.30
C GLN A 215 -5.32 16.02 -14.31
N PRO A 216 -4.97 16.46 -15.54
CA PRO A 216 -4.12 15.66 -16.45
C PRO A 216 -2.65 15.48 -15.99
N LEU A 217 -2.17 16.30 -15.04
CA LEU A 217 -0.80 16.24 -14.54
C LEU A 217 -0.68 15.34 -13.30
N PHE A 218 -1.76 15.25 -12.52
CA PHE A 218 -1.79 14.53 -11.24
C PHE A 218 -2.71 13.31 -11.25
N GLY A 219 -3.82 13.36 -11.98
CA GLY A 219 -4.80 12.28 -12.14
C GLY A 219 -4.85 11.71 -13.56
N PHE A 220 -5.51 10.58 -13.66
CA PHE A 220 -5.96 9.97 -14.90
C PHE A 220 -7.46 10.24 -15.08
#